data_AF-A0A3D1B0U8-F1
#
_entry.id   AF-A0A3D1B0U8-F1
#
_cell.length_a   1.000
_cell.length_b   1.000
_cell.length_c   1.000
_cell.angle_alpha   90.00
_cell.angle_beta   90.00
_cell.angle_gamma   90.00
#
_symmetry.space_group_name_H-M   'P 1'
#
loop_
_entity.id
_entity.type
_entity.pdbx_description
1 polymer ?
#
loop_
_entity_poly.entity_id
_entity_poly.type
_entity_poly.pdbx_seq_one_letter_code
_entity_poly.pdbx_strand_id
1 'polypeptide(L)' 'MPARMSEAIVLQTYPLKESDLIVSFLARDAGKLRGVAKRARRP' A
#
# COMPACT_ATOMS: atom_id res chain seq x y z
N MET A 1 -15.61 6.72 -4.21
CA MET A 1 -14.51 7.22 -3.36
C MET A 1 -13.44 7.81 -4.26
N PRO A 2 -13.05 9.08 -4.09
CA PRO A 2 -12.03 9.71 -4.93
C PRO A 2 -10.63 9.11 -4.65
N ALA A 3 -9.78 9.07 -5.68
CA ALA A 3 -8.38 8.72 -5.52
C ALA A 3 -7.67 9.83 -4.73
N ARG A 4 -7.03 9.49 -3.62
CA ARG A 4 -6.24 10.41 -2.81
C ARG A 4 -4.76 10.22 -3.16
N MET A 5 -4.10 11.30 -3.53
CA MET A 5 -2.65 11.32 -3.76
C MET A 5 -1.95 11.96 -2.57
N SER A 6 -0.95 11.27 -2.04
CA SER A 6 -0.03 11.82 -1.04
C SER A 6 1.32 11.13 -1.22
N GLU A 7 2.39 11.84 -0.86
CA GLU A 7 3.67 11.20 -0.62
C GLU A 7 3.54 10.26 0.58
N ALA A 8 4.13 9.08 0.45
CA ALA A 8 4.12 8.06 1.49
C ALA A 8 5.40 7.23 1.46
N ILE A 9 5.78 6.73 2.63
CA ILE A 9 6.87 5.75 2.77
C ILE A 9 6.30 4.39 3.15
N VAL A 10 6.82 3.32 2.54
CA VAL A 10 6.43 1.95 2.87
C VAL A 10 7.16 1.53 4.15
N LEU A 11 6.41 1.06 5.13
CA LEU A 11 6.94 0.56 6.40
C LEU A 11 7.11 -0.95 6.37
N GLN A 12 6.11 -1.67 5.86
CA GLN A 12 6.12 -3.13 5.83
C GLN A 12 5.21 -3.67 4.74
N THR A 13 5.62 -4.78 4.11
CA THR A 13 4.84 -5.52 3.13
C THR A 13 4.58 -6.95 3.58
N TYR A 14 3.40 -7.47 3.26
CA TYR A 14 3.03 -8.86 3.51
C TYR A 14 2.35 -9.45 2.28
N PRO A 15 2.58 -10.73 1.96
CA PRO A 15 1.82 -11.41 0.92
C PRO A 15 0.35 -11.56 1.34
N LEU A 16 -0.58 -11.20 0.46
CA LEU A 16 -2.02 -11.40 0.66
C LEU A 16 -2.54 -12.58 -0.19
N LYS A 17 -2.16 -12.59 -1.47
CA LYS A 17 -2.49 -13.63 -2.44
C LYS A 17 -1.29 -13.87 -3.34
N GLU A 18 -1.44 -14.75 -4.32
CA GLU A 18 -0.40 -15.11 -5.27
C GLU A 18 0.29 -13.88 -5.90
N SER A 19 -0.48 -12.86 -6.27
CA SER A 19 0.03 -11.64 -6.91
C SER A 19 -0.14 -10.35 -6.09
N ASP A 20 -0.83 -10.39 -4.95
CA ASP A 20 -1.23 -9.19 -4.19
C ASP A 20 -0.42 -9.04 -2.90
N LEU A 21 -0.13 -7.79 -2.52
CA LEU A 21 0.53 -7.44 -1.27
C LEU A 21 -0.38 -6.59 -0.39
N ILE A 22 -0.35 -6.84 0.91
CA ILE A 22 -0.72 -5.84 1.92
C ILE A 22 0.49 -4.94 2.13
N VAL A 23 0.28 -3.62 2.08
CA VAL A 23 1.31 -2.62 2.32
C VAL A 23 0.87 -1.74 3.48
N SER A 24 1.70 -1.70 4.53
CA SER A 24 1.60 -0.68 5.59
C SER A 24 2.49 0.49 5.19
N PHE A 25 1.93 1.69 5.11
CA PHE A 25 2.64 2.89 4.69
C PHE A 25 2.28 4.08 5.58
N LEU A 26 3.19 5.04 5.68
CA LEU A 26 2.97 6.32 6.35
C LEU A 26 2.76 7.39 5.28
N ALA A 27 1.54 7.90 5.17
CA ALA A 27 1.21 9.02 4.30
C ALA A 27 1.42 10.34 5.03
N ARG A 28 1.97 11.35 4.33
CA ARG A 28 2.22 12.69 4.88
C ARG A 28 0.96 13.34 5.46
N ASP A 29 -0.19 13.12 4.84
CA ASP A 29 -1.44 13.82 5.11
C ASP A 29 -2.48 12.99 5.91
N ALA A 30 -2.28 11.69 6.05
CA ALA A 30 -3.24 10.76 6.66
C ALA A 30 -2.63 9.83 7.72
N GLY A 31 -1.32 9.94 7.96
CA GLY A 31 -0.62 9.11 8.93
C GLY A 31 -0.48 7.66 8.47
N LYS A 32 -0.42 6.72 9.43
CA LYS A 32 -0.19 5.31 9.15
C LYS A 32 -1.46 4.67 8.59
N LEU A 33 -1.36 4.18 7.36
CA LEU A 33 -2.43 3.49 6.66
C LEU A 33 -1.97 2.11 6.21
N ARG A 34 -2.94 1.30 5.80
CA ARG A 34 -2.72 -0.03 5.26
C ARG A 34 -3.60 -0.22 4.04
N GLY A 35 -3.00 -0.69 2.94
CA GLY A 35 -3.66 -0.87 1.66
C GLY A 35 -3.30 -2.19 1.00
N VAL A 36 -4.07 -2.57 -0.03
CA VAL A 36 -3.77 -3.71 -0.88
C VAL A 36 -3.17 -3.21 -2.20
N ALA A 37 -1.91 -3.55 -2.44
CA ALA A 37 -1.26 -3.36 -3.73
C ALA A 37 -1.58 -4.56 -4.62
N LYS A 38 -2.60 -4.39 -5.48
CA LYS A 38 -3.05 -5.44 -6.39
C LYS A 38 -2.00 -5.71 -7.46
N ARG A 39 -1.71 -7.00 -7.72
CA ARG A 39 -0.75 -7.47 -8.74
C ARG A 39 0.69 -6.97 -8.57
N ALA A 40 1.06 -6.45 -7.40
CA ALA A 40 2.39 -5.89 -7.15
C ALA A 40 3.54 -6.90 -7.21
N ARG A 41 3.25 -8.21 -7.27
CA ARG A 41 4.27 -9.27 -7.44
C ARG A 41 4.46 -9.74 -8.89
N ARG A 42 3.72 -9.17 -9.86
CA ARG A 42 3.92 -9.49 -11.29
C ARG A 42 4.95 -8.51 -11.88
N PRO A 43 5.96 -8.99 -12.63
CA PRO A 43 6.91 -8.14 -13.33
C PRO A 43 6.26 -7.34 -14.46
#